data_AF-A0A6A2EJ76-F1
#
_entry.id   AF-A0A6A2EJ76-F1
#
_cell.length_a   1.000
_cell.length_b   1.000
_cell.length_c   1.000
_cell.angle_alpha   90.00
_cell.angle_beta   90.00
_cell.angle_gamma   90.00
#
_symmetry.space_group_name_H-M   'P 1'
#
loop_
_entity.id
_entity.type
_entity.pdbx_description
1 polymer ?
#
loop_
_entity_poly.entity_id
_entity_poly.type
_entity_poly.pdbx_seq_one_letter_code
_entity_poly.pdbx_strand_id
1 'polypeptide(L)'
;MFEFTFVIAEYVKGNSVNTPIRKSLNICFTAFIAAKLYQQIYGDYTWLDISDYKGILNFFVLGDFIIPLCLVASVIAFFEIFSALLISYINRVYSMRWMKKVSDYNLSLADIEEAAKATIKKTKKKFNLTITPKQILQAHAFIAQQLATVNMDEVKLALALNKKPIEDTIKVLQKAVVAFILAKIFVQNFGWWWLSISSLLALTAIILLLTSLVFLDIIPLLFEKIITSSMKLEKEEKTDVNPANDVI
;
A
#
# COMPACT_ATOMS: atom_id res chain seq x y z
N MET A 1 -0.12 22.85 17.07
CA MET A 1 -0.92 21.61 16.97
C MET A 1 -1.64 21.51 15.62
N PHE A 2 -2.26 22.59 15.12
CA PHE A 2 -2.89 22.63 13.78
C PHE A 2 -1.93 22.37 12.60
N GLU A 3 -0.66 22.77 12.70
CA GLU A 3 0.36 22.54 11.66
C GLU A 3 0.66 21.04 11.43
N PHE A 4 0.62 20.22 12.48
CA PHE A 4 0.85 18.77 12.34
C PHE A 4 -0.31 18.10 11.58
N THR A 5 -1.54 18.56 11.84
CA THR A 5 -2.73 18.16 11.07
C THR A 5 -2.70 18.67 9.63
N PHE A 6 -2.08 19.83 9.36
CA PHE A 6 -1.93 20.33 7.99
C PHE A 6 -0.93 19.50 7.19
N VAL A 7 0.19 19.13 7.80
CA VAL A 7 1.17 18.19 7.20
C VAL A 7 0.55 16.81 6.97
N ILE A 8 -0.27 16.30 7.90
CA ILE A 8 -1.02 15.04 7.72
C ILE A 8 -2.14 15.20 6.67
N ALA A 9 -2.78 16.36 6.56
CA ALA A 9 -3.81 16.61 5.56
C ALA A 9 -3.21 16.72 4.15
N GLU A 10 -2.03 17.32 4.00
CA GLU A 10 -1.25 17.28 2.75
C GLU A 10 -0.73 15.88 2.44
N TYR A 11 -0.42 15.09 3.47
CA TYR A 11 -0.07 13.66 3.37
C TYR A 11 -1.23 12.82 2.80
N VAL A 12 -2.47 13.09 3.22
CA VAL A 12 -3.68 12.45 2.68
C VAL A 12 -4.01 12.95 1.26
N LYS A 13 -3.67 14.21 0.93
CA LYS A 13 -3.89 14.81 -0.39
C LYS A 13 -2.86 14.41 -1.47
N GLY A 14 -1.88 13.57 -1.15
CA GLY A 14 -0.95 13.01 -2.13
C GLY A 14 0.01 14.03 -2.77
N ASN A 15 0.31 15.14 -2.08
CA ASN A 15 1.07 16.24 -2.67
C ASN A 15 2.60 15.98 -2.80
N SER A 16 3.21 16.70 -3.73
CA SER A 16 4.58 16.58 -4.27
C SER A 16 5.74 16.61 -3.24
N VAL A 17 5.53 17.14 -2.03
CA VAL A 17 6.53 17.30 -0.96
C VAL A 17 7.06 15.94 -0.44
N ASN A 18 6.24 14.89 -0.56
CA ASN A 18 6.63 13.53 -0.15
C ASN A 18 7.78 12.96 -0.99
N THR A 19 7.88 13.36 -2.27
CA THR A 19 8.88 12.77 -3.17
C THR A 19 10.30 13.23 -2.83
N PRO A 20 10.58 14.53 -2.62
CA PRO A 20 11.88 14.98 -2.13
C PRO A 20 12.27 14.38 -0.78
N ILE A 21 11.38 14.40 0.22
CA ILE A 21 11.68 13.86 1.55
C ILE A 21 12.00 12.37 1.48
N ARG A 22 11.19 11.60 0.74
CA ARG A 22 11.42 10.17 0.53
C ARG A 22 12.77 9.90 -0.15
N LYS A 23 13.12 10.68 -1.18
CA LYS A 23 14.41 10.57 -1.88
C LYS A 23 15.57 10.87 -0.93
N SER A 24 15.49 11.95 -0.14
CA SER A 24 16.52 12.30 0.83
C SER A 24 16.69 11.22 1.88
N LEU A 25 15.59 10.73 2.48
CA LEU A 25 15.63 9.63 3.45
C LEU A 25 16.22 8.36 2.84
N ASN A 26 15.84 8.03 1.59
CA ASN A 26 16.40 6.87 0.89
C ASN A 26 17.91 6.98 0.74
N ILE A 27 18.43 8.15 0.34
CA ILE A 27 19.87 8.42 0.22
C ILE A 27 20.54 8.31 1.60
N CYS A 28 19.98 8.96 2.62
CA CYS A 28 20.53 8.94 3.98
C CYS A 28 20.61 7.51 4.53
N PHE A 29 19.54 6.71 4.45
CA PHE A 29 19.56 5.34 4.93
C PHE A 29 20.49 4.44 4.12
N THR A 30 20.50 4.58 2.79
CA THR A 30 21.43 3.82 1.96
C THR A 30 22.89 4.17 2.28
N ALA A 31 23.22 5.45 2.39
CA ALA A 31 24.56 5.90 2.75
C ALA A 31 24.94 5.40 4.16
N PHE A 32 24.03 5.48 5.13
CA PHE A 32 24.26 4.99 6.48
C PHE A 32 24.53 3.49 6.52
N ILE A 33 23.70 2.68 5.84
CA ILE A 33 23.88 1.21 5.76
C ILE A 33 25.20 0.89 5.08
N ALA A 34 25.50 1.50 3.94
CA ALA A 34 26.73 1.27 3.20
C ALA A 34 27.97 1.67 4.01
N ALA A 35 27.93 2.82 4.69
CA ALA A 35 29.01 3.28 5.55
C ALA A 35 29.26 2.32 6.72
N LYS A 36 28.20 1.79 7.34
CA LYS A 36 28.34 0.84 8.45
C LYS A 36 28.84 -0.53 8.00
N LEU A 37 28.40 -1.03 6.84
CA LEU A 37 28.95 -2.24 6.24
C LEU A 37 30.43 -2.07 5.88
N TYR A 38 30.79 -0.93 5.29
CA TYR A 38 32.19 -0.62 5.00
C TYR A 38 33.04 -0.63 6.27
N GLN A 39 32.59 0.06 7.32
CA GLN A 39 33.30 0.13 8.61
C GLN A 39 33.58 -1.26 9.19
N GLN A 40 32.63 -2.19 9.01
CA GLN A 40 32.77 -3.55 9.52
C GLN A 40 33.72 -4.43 8.68
N ILE A 41 33.77 -4.23 7.36
CA ILE A 41 34.55 -5.10 6.45
C ILE A 41 35.96 -4.55 6.23
N TYR A 42 36.10 -3.23 6.10
CA TYR A 42 37.33 -2.55 5.68
C TYR A 42 37.95 -1.67 6.77
N GLY A 43 37.25 -1.45 7.89
CA GLY A 43 37.73 -0.62 9.00
C GLY A 43 37.27 0.83 8.91
N ASP A 44 37.76 1.68 9.82
CA ASP A 44 37.29 3.05 9.99
C ASP A 44 37.55 3.94 8.78
N TYR A 45 36.56 4.78 8.46
CA TYR A 45 36.74 5.86 7.49
C TYR A 45 37.72 6.89 8.07
N THR A 46 38.91 6.97 7.49
CA THR A 46 39.70 8.19 7.56
C THR A 46 39.16 9.16 6.53
N TRP A 47 38.69 10.32 6.99
CA TRP A 47 38.40 11.41 6.07
C TRP A 47 39.70 11.77 5.35
N LEU A 48 39.62 11.90 4.02
CA LEU A 48 40.72 12.44 3.24
C LEU A 48 41.02 13.84 3.78
N ASP A 49 42.22 14.01 4.32
CA ASP A 49 42.70 15.33 4.67
C ASP A 49 42.88 16.12 3.37
N ILE A 50 42.22 17.27 3.27
CA ILE A 50 42.27 18.13 2.08
C ILE A 50 43.71 18.61 1.83
N SER A 51 44.54 18.63 2.88
CA SER A 51 45.96 18.96 2.80
C SER A 51 46.86 17.80 2.32
N ASP A 52 46.37 16.55 2.32
CA ASP A 52 47.10 15.39 1.81
C ASP A 52 46.80 15.15 0.32
N TYR A 53 47.51 15.90 -0.51
CA TYR A 53 47.40 15.81 -1.97
C TYR A 53 47.70 14.39 -2.48
N LYS A 54 48.54 13.61 -1.80
CA LYS A 54 48.86 12.23 -2.18
C LYS A 54 47.67 11.30 -1.91
N GLY A 55 46.98 11.48 -0.79
CA GLY A 55 45.74 10.77 -0.48
C GLY A 55 44.64 11.07 -1.50
N ILE A 56 44.46 12.34 -1.88
CA ILE A 56 43.48 12.74 -2.91
C ILE A 56 43.84 12.13 -4.27
N LEU A 57 45.11 12.21 -4.66
CA LEU A 57 45.59 11.63 -5.92
C LEU A 57 45.35 10.12 -5.95
N ASN A 58 45.69 9.40 -4.88
CA ASN A 58 45.45 7.97 -4.77
C ASN A 58 43.95 7.64 -4.86
N PHE A 59 43.10 8.40 -4.17
CA PHE A 59 41.66 8.18 -4.22
C PHE A 59 41.10 8.25 -5.64
N PHE A 60 41.48 9.25 -6.44
CA PHE A 60 41.00 9.42 -7.81
C PHE A 60 41.75 8.59 -8.86
N VAL A 61 43.08 8.44 -8.74
CA VAL A 61 43.94 7.78 -9.74
C VAL A 61 44.03 6.28 -9.51
N LEU A 62 44.13 5.83 -8.25
CA LEU A 62 44.13 4.39 -7.93
C LEU A 62 42.71 3.84 -7.76
N GLY A 63 41.71 4.71 -7.67
CA GLY A 63 40.31 4.32 -7.67
C GLY A 63 39.83 3.77 -6.33
N ASP A 64 40.42 4.19 -5.20
CA ASP A 64 40.02 3.74 -3.86
C ASP A 64 38.54 4.05 -3.55
N PHE A 65 37.93 5.01 -4.26
CA PHE A 65 36.50 5.32 -4.18
C PHE A 65 35.57 4.23 -4.73
N ILE A 66 36.09 3.31 -5.55
CA ILE A 66 35.30 2.26 -6.22
C ILE A 66 34.67 1.34 -5.18
N ILE A 67 35.39 1.03 -4.09
CA ILE A 67 34.89 0.10 -3.05
C ILE A 67 33.65 0.68 -2.34
N PRO A 68 33.67 1.90 -1.76
CA PRO A 68 32.48 2.56 -1.22
C PRO A 68 31.33 2.67 -2.22
N LEU A 69 31.62 3.00 -3.48
CA LEU A 69 30.61 3.18 -4.52
C LEU A 69 29.93 1.85 -4.89
N CYS A 70 30.70 0.77 -5.02
CA CYS A 70 30.19 -0.59 -5.22
C CYS A 70 29.33 -1.05 -4.04
N LEU A 71 29.69 -0.71 -2.81
CA LEU A 71 28.88 -0.99 -1.62
C LEU A 71 27.55 -0.24 -1.64
N VAL A 72 27.55 1.05 -1.96
CA VAL A 72 26.30 1.83 -2.12
C VAL A 72 25.42 1.22 -3.21
N ALA A 73 25.99 0.90 -4.38
CA ALA A 73 25.27 0.27 -5.48
C ALA A 73 24.69 -1.09 -5.07
N SER A 74 25.46 -1.90 -4.34
CA SER A 74 25.02 -3.21 -3.84
C SER A 74 23.88 -3.08 -2.85
N VAL A 75 23.94 -2.12 -1.91
CA VAL A 75 22.84 -1.84 -0.98
C VAL A 75 21.58 -1.40 -1.74
N ILE A 76 21.72 -0.52 -2.74
CA ILE A 76 20.57 -0.10 -3.56
C ILE A 76 19.95 -1.32 -4.26
N ALA A 77 20.75 -2.10 -4.97
CA ALA A 77 20.28 -3.26 -5.73
C ALA A 77 19.64 -4.32 -4.84
N PHE A 78 20.26 -4.62 -3.69
CA PHE A 78 19.74 -5.59 -2.73
C PHE A 78 18.35 -5.18 -2.24
N PHE A 79 18.18 -3.95 -1.77
CA PHE A 79 16.87 -3.50 -1.29
C PHE A 79 15.85 -3.40 -2.41
N GLU A 80 16.24 -2.98 -3.62
CA GLU A 80 15.30 -2.90 -4.74
C GLU A 80 14.74 -4.28 -5.10
N ILE A 81 15.60 -5.29 -5.21
CA ILE A 81 15.21 -6.67 -5.53
C ILE A 81 14.44 -7.30 -4.36
N PHE A 82 14.98 -7.20 -3.14
CA PHE A 82 14.38 -7.82 -1.97
C PHE A 82 13.00 -7.24 -1.67
N SER A 83 12.86 -5.90 -1.69
CA SER A 83 11.57 -5.25 -1.47
C SER A 83 10.57 -5.63 -2.57
N ALA A 84 10.99 -5.67 -3.85
CA ALA A 84 10.11 -6.04 -4.94
C ALA A 84 9.59 -7.49 -4.79
N LEU A 85 10.47 -8.44 -4.44
CA LEU A 85 10.11 -9.82 -4.19
C LEU A 85 9.15 -9.94 -2.99
N LEU A 86 9.46 -9.25 -1.89
CA LEU A 86 8.65 -9.29 -0.67
C LEU A 86 7.25 -8.70 -0.90
N ILE A 87 7.17 -7.52 -1.52
CA ILE A 87 5.89 -6.87 -1.83
C ILE A 87 5.09 -7.76 -2.79
N SER A 88 5.71 -8.26 -3.85
CA SER A 88 5.04 -9.14 -4.83
C SER A 88 4.50 -10.41 -4.17
N TYR A 89 5.30 -11.07 -3.32
CA TYR A 89 4.89 -12.27 -2.61
C TYR A 89 3.72 -12.01 -1.66
N ILE A 90 3.82 -11.00 -0.79
CA ILE A 90 2.75 -10.65 0.16
C ILE A 90 1.49 -10.26 -0.62
N ASN A 91 1.61 -9.36 -1.59
CA ASN A 91 0.47 -8.88 -2.33
C ASN A 91 -0.22 -10.02 -3.07
N ARG A 92 0.53 -10.92 -3.71
CA ARG A 92 -0.04 -12.12 -4.36
C ARG A 92 -0.80 -12.99 -3.37
N VAL A 93 -0.22 -13.31 -2.21
CA VAL A 93 -0.87 -14.20 -1.22
C VAL A 93 -2.15 -13.59 -0.66
N TYR A 94 -2.12 -12.31 -0.29
CA TYR A 94 -3.28 -11.65 0.29
C TYR A 94 -4.34 -11.32 -0.76
N SER A 95 -3.93 -10.77 -1.91
CA SER A 95 -4.84 -10.46 -3.01
C SER A 95 -5.55 -11.73 -3.49
N MET A 96 -4.86 -12.85 -3.75
CA MET A 96 -5.52 -14.10 -4.16
C MET A 96 -6.58 -14.58 -3.16
N ARG A 97 -6.34 -14.47 -1.84
CA ARG A 97 -7.34 -14.84 -0.83
C ARG A 97 -8.59 -13.99 -0.90
N TRP A 98 -8.44 -12.68 -1.08
CA TRP A 98 -9.56 -11.76 -1.19
C TRP A 98 -10.26 -11.84 -2.55
N MET A 99 -9.49 -11.94 -3.65
CA MET A 99 -10.00 -12.17 -4.99
C MET A 99 -10.87 -13.43 -5.03
N LYS A 100 -10.42 -14.53 -4.41
CA LYS A 100 -11.22 -15.75 -4.30
C LYS A 100 -12.53 -15.49 -3.55
N LYS A 101 -12.49 -14.81 -2.40
CA LYS A 101 -13.70 -14.45 -1.65
C LYS A 101 -14.67 -13.59 -2.47
N VAL A 102 -14.16 -12.60 -3.22
CA VAL A 102 -14.99 -11.72 -4.07
C VAL A 102 -15.54 -12.48 -5.28
N SER A 103 -14.75 -13.37 -5.87
CA SER A 103 -15.18 -14.22 -6.98
C SER A 103 -16.28 -15.20 -6.56
N ASP A 104 -16.09 -15.87 -5.42
CA ASP A 104 -17.02 -16.86 -4.86
C ASP A 104 -18.30 -16.20 -4.30
N TYR A 105 -18.29 -14.89 -4.08
CA TYR A 105 -19.44 -14.15 -3.60
C TYR A 105 -20.50 -14.03 -4.70
N ASN A 106 -21.55 -14.84 -4.65
CA ASN A 106 -22.74 -14.67 -5.49
C ASN A 106 -23.88 -14.15 -4.63
N LEU A 107 -24.41 -12.97 -4.98
CA LEU A 107 -25.61 -12.41 -4.36
C LEU A 107 -26.83 -13.09 -4.96
N SER A 108 -27.61 -13.79 -4.13
CA SER A 108 -28.97 -14.19 -4.49
C SER A 108 -30.00 -13.17 -3.98
N LEU A 109 -31.18 -13.12 -4.59
CA LEU A 109 -32.31 -12.30 -4.11
C LEU A 109 -32.67 -12.65 -2.66
N ALA A 110 -32.60 -13.93 -2.27
CA ALA A 110 -32.86 -14.39 -0.92
C ALA A 110 -31.86 -13.81 0.10
N ASP A 111 -30.57 -13.73 -0.26
CA ASP A 111 -29.53 -13.14 0.60
C ASP A 111 -29.73 -11.64 0.79
N ILE A 112 -30.20 -10.94 -0.26
CA ILE A 112 -30.51 -9.50 -0.19
C ILE A 112 -31.73 -9.27 0.71
N GLU A 113 -32.76 -10.10 0.61
CA GLU A 113 -33.91 -10.03 1.50
C GLU A 113 -33.55 -10.33 2.95
N GLU A 114 -32.70 -11.33 3.19
CA GLU A 114 -32.23 -11.67 4.53
C GLU A 114 -31.35 -10.56 5.11
N ALA A 115 -30.43 -10.01 4.32
CA ALA A 115 -29.61 -8.86 4.70
C ALA A 115 -30.48 -7.60 4.94
N ALA A 116 -31.51 -7.38 4.13
CA ALA A 116 -32.49 -6.33 4.34
C ALA A 116 -33.24 -6.54 5.67
N LYS A 117 -33.75 -7.74 5.95
CA LYS A 117 -34.43 -8.08 7.21
C LYS A 117 -33.50 -7.89 8.42
N ALA A 118 -32.23 -8.29 8.31
CA ALA A 118 -31.22 -8.13 9.35
C ALA A 118 -30.85 -6.66 9.59
N THR A 119 -30.73 -5.88 8.51
CA THR A 119 -30.45 -4.45 8.56
C THR A 119 -31.63 -3.70 9.16
N ILE A 120 -32.86 -3.98 8.74
CA ILE A 120 -34.09 -3.42 9.31
C ILE A 120 -34.19 -3.72 10.82
N LYS A 121 -33.84 -4.94 11.25
CA LYS A 121 -33.81 -5.33 12.67
C LYS A 121 -32.78 -4.55 13.49
N LYS A 122 -31.59 -4.28 12.92
CA LYS A 122 -30.54 -3.46 13.58
C LYS A 122 -30.85 -1.96 13.55
N THR A 123 -31.40 -1.46 12.44
CA THR A 123 -31.72 -0.05 12.24
C THR A 123 -32.92 0.37 13.07
N LYS A 124 -34.00 -0.44 13.16
CA LYS A 124 -35.12 -0.20 14.10
C LYS A 124 -34.68 -0.04 15.56
N LYS A 125 -33.54 -0.65 15.93
CA LYS A 125 -32.98 -0.58 17.30
C LYS A 125 -32.26 0.74 17.59
N LYS A 126 -31.92 1.55 16.57
CA LYS A 126 -31.16 2.81 16.71
C LYS A 126 -31.80 4.02 16.02
N PHE A 127 -32.62 3.83 15.00
CA PHE A 127 -33.28 4.88 14.22
C PHE A 127 -34.69 4.41 13.79
N ASN A 128 -35.72 5.24 13.97
CA ASN A 128 -37.10 4.98 13.53
C ASN A 128 -37.25 5.14 12.00
N LEU A 129 -36.39 4.48 11.22
CA LEU A 129 -36.46 4.46 9.76
C LEU A 129 -37.00 3.12 9.30
N THR A 130 -38.07 3.16 8.51
CA THR A 130 -38.70 1.97 7.93
C THR A 130 -38.12 1.74 6.55
N ILE A 131 -36.91 1.16 6.50
CA ILE A 131 -36.28 0.76 5.24
C ILE A 131 -37.02 -0.47 4.72
N THR A 132 -37.49 -0.42 3.48
CA THR A 132 -38.17 -1.55 2.82
C THR A 132 -37.16 -2.31 1.93
N PRO A 133 -37.22 -3.65 1.80
CA PRO A 133 -36.32 -4.41 0.92
C PRO A 133 -36.25 -3.87 -0.52
N LYS A 134 -37.37 -3.37 -1.05
CA LYS A 134 -37.42 -2.68 -2.36
C LYS A 134 -36.52 -1.44 -2.45
N GLN A 135 -36.36 -0.68 -1.36
CA GLN A 135 -35.48 0.50 -1.34
C GLN A 135 -34.00 0.10 -1.35
N ILE A 136 -33.65 -1.06 -0.78
CA ILE A 136 -32.29 -1.61 -0.81
C ILE A 136 -31.96 -2.12 -2.22
N LEU A 137 -32.91 -2.79 -2.88
CA LEU A 137 -32.79 -3.19 -4.28
C LEU A 137 -32.65 -1.97 -5.21
N GLN A 138 -33.47 -0.94 -5.03
CA GLN A 138 -33.35 0.32 -5.79
C GLN A 138 -32.01 1.03 -5.56
N ALA A 139 -31.51 1.06 -4.32
CA ALA A 139 -30.19 1.60 -4.02
C ALA A 139 -29.07 0.80 -4.70
N HIS A 140 -29.16 -0.54 -4.70
CA HIS A 140 -28.21 -1.40 -5.37
C HIS A 140 -28.22 -1.21 -6.89
N ALA A 141 -29.40 -1.12 -7.51
CA ALA A 141 -29.57 -0.84 -8.94
C ALA A 141 -29.03 0.56 -9.31
N PHE A 142 -29.29 1.58 -8.48
CA PHE A 142 -28.77 2.93 -8.68
C PHE A 142 -27.23 2.97 -8.63
N ILE A 143 -26.62 2.32 -7.63
CA ILE A 143 -25.16 2.23 -7.50
C ILE A 143 -24.56 1.51 -8.71
N ALA A 144 -25.17 0.41 -9.17
CA ALA A 144 -24.73 -0.33 -10.34
C ALA A 144 -24.80 0.50 -11.62
N GLN A 145 -25.87 1.26 -11.82
CA GLN A 145 -26.05 2.11 -13.00
C GLN A 145 -25.01 3.24 -13.04
N GLN A 146 -24.71 3.85 -11.89
CA GLN A 146 -23.64 4.84 -11.78
C GLN A 146 -22.28 4.22 -12.10
N LEU A 147 -21.98 3.03 -11.53
CA LEU A 147 -20.73 2.30 -11.78
C LEU A 147 -20.59 1.82 -13.23
N ALA A 148 -21.68 1.50 -13.93
CA ALA A 148 -21.67 1.07 -15.32
C ALA A 148 -21.22 2.18 -16.30
N THR A 149 -21.34 3.45 -15.89
CA THR A 149 -20.85 4.60 -16.69
C THR A 149 -19.37 4.88 -16.47
N VAL A 150 -18.74 4.24 -15.49
CA VAL A 150 -17.33 4.45 -15.16
C VAL A 150 -16.45 3.62 -16.09
N ASN A 151 -15.49 4.27 -16.75
CA ASN A 151 -14.48 3.58 -17.54
C ASN A 151 -13.53 2.80 -16.61
N MET A 152 -13.71 1.48 -16.54
CA MET A 152 -12.93 0.61 -15.65
C MET A 152 -11.43 0.61 -15.98
N ASP A 153 -11.05 0.90 -17.22
CA ASP A 153 -9.64 0.99 -17.60
C ASP A 153 -8.98 2.27 -17.07
N GLU A 154 -9.70 3.39 -17.04
CA GLU A 154 -9.25 4.62 -16.40
C GLU A 154 -9.09 4.44 -14.89
N VAL A 155 -10.02 3.74 -14.24
CA VAL A 155 -9.93 3.41 -12.81
C VAL A 155 -8.70 2.55 -12.54
N LYS A 156 -8.47 1.50 -13.33
CA LYS A 156 -7.27 0.65 -13.18
C LYS A 156 -5.98 1.45 -13.35
N LEU A 157 -5.94 2.36 -14.32
CA LEU A 157 -4.78 3.20 -14.59
C LEU A 157 -4.53 4.19 -13.44
N ALA A 158 -5.56 4.88 -12.96
CA ALA A 158 -5.47 5.78 -11.81
C ALA A 158 -5.01 5.05 -10.54
N LEU A 159 -5.49 3.83 -10.31
CA LEU A 159 -5.06 3.00 -9.17
C LEU A 159 -3.61 2.54 -9.33
N ALA A 160 -3.18 2.16 -10.54
CA ALA A 160 -1.79 1.77 -10.80
C ALA A 160 -0.80 2.91 -10.55
N LEU A 161 -1.15 4.15 -10.92
CA LEU A 161 -0.33 5.33 -10.65
C LEU A 161 -0.12 5.56 -9.14
N ASN A 162 -1.13 5.24 -8.32
CA ASN A 162 -1.05 5.37 -6.87
C ASN A 162 -0.29 4.24 -6.16
N LYS A 163 -0.03 3.10 -6.81
CA LYS A 163 0.73 1.98 -6.22
C LYS A 163 2.22 2.28 -6.09
N LYS A 164 2.83 2.81 -7.14
CA LYS A 164 4.27 3.10 -7.19
C LYS A 164 4.78 3.94 -6.00
N PRO A 165 4.14 5.07 -5.62
CA PRO A 165 4.59 5.84 -4.45
C PRO A 165 4.43 5.09 -3.12
N ILE A 166 3.46 4.18 -3.01
CA ILE A 166 3.28 3.32 -1.83
C ILE A 166 4.43 2.31 -1.75
N GLU A 167 4.75 1.64 -2.84
CA GLU A 167 5.88 0.69 -2.94
C GLU A 167 7.21 1.36 -2.60
N ASP A 168 7.47 2.55 -3.17
CA ASP A 168 8.68 3.33 -2.87
C ASP A 168 8.77 3.69 -1.37
N THR A 169 7.64 3.97 -0.74
CA THR A 169 7.60 4.31 0.70
C THR A 169 7.88 3.07 1.56
N ILE A 170 7.36 1.90 1.18
CA ILE A 170 7.67 0.63 1.84
C ILE A 170 9.17 0.34 1.77
N LYS A 171 9.82 0.53 0.60
CA LYS A 171 11.27 0.35 0.43
C LYS A 171 12.08 1.22 1.40
N VAL A 172 11.71 2.50 1.53
CA VAL A 172 12.39 3.42 2.46
C VAL A 172 12.19 3.01 3.91
N LEU A 173 10.98 2.60 4.30
CA LEU A 173 10.71 2.12 5.66
C LEU A 173 11.49 0.84 5.98
N GLN A 174 11.62 -0.09 5.04
CA GLN A 174 12.45 -1.28 5.22
C GLN A 174 13.93 -0.93 5.43
N LYS A 175 14.47 0.01 4.64
CA LYS A 175 15.83 0.54 4.86
C LYS A 175 15.96 1.21 6.22
N ALA A 176 14.95 1.95 6.66
CA ALA A 176 14.96 2.60 7.97
C ALA A 176 15.06 1.56 9.11
N VAL A 177 14.26 0.46 9.05
CA VAL A 177 14.33 -0.62 10.04
C VAL A 177 15.75 -1.21 10.11
N VAL A 178 16.34 -1.53 8.96
CA VAL A 178 17.70 -2.08 8.91
C VAL A 178 18.73 -1.06 9.42
N ALA A 179 18.60 0.21 9.05
CA ALA A 179 19.47 1.27 9.54
C ALA A 179 19.38 1.42 11.07
N PHE A 180 18.19 1.33 11.67
CA PHE A 180 18.03 1.37 13.13
C PHE A 180 18.64 0.14 13.82
N ILE A 181 18.51 -1.05 13.22
CA ILE A 181 19.15 -2.28 13.73
C ILE A 181 20.68 -2.11 13.71
N LEU A 182 21.26 -1.63 12.60
CA LEU A 182 22.69 -1.36 12.52
C LEU A 182 23.09 -0.26 13.51
N ALA A 183 22.31 0.82 13.64
CA ALA A 183 22.58 1.85 14.64
C ALA A 183 22.65 1.28 16.06
N LYS A 184 21.77 0.33 16.42
CA LYS A 184 21.83 -0.34 17.72
C LYS A 184 23.10 -1.18 17.91
N ILE A 185 23.53 -1.87 16.86
CA ILE A 185 24.73 -2.72 16.90
C ILE A 185 26.00 -1.87 17.06
N PHE A 186 26.08 -0.72 16.37
CA PHE A 186 27.31 0.07 16.27
C PHE A 186 27.38 1.30 17.17
N VAL A 187 26.26 1.78 17.70
CA VAL A 187 26.23 2.97 18.58
C VAL A 187 26.02 2.50 20.01
N GLN A 188 27.09 2.59 20.81
CA GLN A 188 27.17 2.06 22.17
C GLN A 188 26.04 2.57 23.09
N ASN A 189 25.60 3.81 22.89
CA ASN A 189 24.54 4.46 23.68
C ASN A 189 23.15 4.44 23.00
N PHE A 190 22.96 3.70 21.91
CA PHE A 190 21.65 3.63 21.29
C PHE A 190 20.71 2.81 22.18
N GLY A 191 19.76 3.51 22.81
CA GLY A 191 18.83 2.91 23.76
C GLY A 191 17.89 1.91 23.09
N TRP A 192 17.69 0.76 23.72
CA TRP A 192 16.75 -0.27 23.27
C TRP A 192 15.33 0.27 23.08
N TRP A 193 14.91 1.22 23.91
CA TRP A 193 13.62 1.90 23.79
C TRP A 193 13.43 2.61 22.44
N TRP A 194 14.44 3.34 21.98
CA TRP A 194 14.37 4.05 20.70
C TRP A 194 14.28 3.10 19.51
N LEU A 195 15.03 1.99 19.55
CA LEU A 195 14.94 0.93 18.54
C LEU A 195 13.53 0.32 18.51
N SER A 196 12.98 -0.04 19.68
CA SER A 196 11.68 -0.69 19.77
C SER A 196 10.57 0.21 19.26
N ILE A 197 10.56 1.49 19.65
CA ILE A 197 9.54 2.46 19.23
C ILE A 197 9.64 2.73 17.73
N SER A 198 10.85 3.00 17.20
CA SER A 198 11.02 3.30 15.78
C SER A 198 10.69 2.09 14.90
N SER A 199 11.10 0.89 15.32
CA SER A 199 10.81 -0.35 14.59
C SER A 199 9.32 -0.68 14.62
N LEU A 200 8.64 -0.49 15.76
CA LEU A 200 7.20 -0.71 15.86
C LEU A 200 6.40 0.26 14.97
N LEU A 201 6.79 1.54 14.96
CA LEU A 201 6.18 2.54 14.08
C LEU A 201 6.41 2.22 12.60
N ALA A 202 7.63 1.82 12.23
CA ALA A 202 7.93 1.44 10.85
C ALA A 202 7.17 0.18 10.42
N LEU A 203 7.08 -0.84 11.28
CA LEU A 203 6.35 -2.07 11.01
C LEU A 203 4.84 -1.83 10.87
N THR A 204 4.24 -1.05 11.76
CA THR A 204 2.82 -0.69 11.66
C THR A 204 2.53 0.10 10.38
N ALA A 205 3.39 1.06 10.01
CA ALA A 205 3.30 1.77 8.74
C ALA A 205 3.42 0.84 7.53
N ILE A 206 4.37 -0.10 7.53
CA ILE A 206 4.53 -1.10 6.45
C ILE A 206 3.25 -1.94 6.31
N ILE A 207 2.68 -2.42 7.41
CA ILE A 207 1.44 -3.22 7.40
C ILE A 207 0.29 -2.41 6.79
N LEU A 208 0.10 -1.15 7.21
CA LEU A 208 -0.95 -0.27 6.68
C LEU A 208 -0.79 -0.03 5.17
N LEU A 209 0.44 0.23 4.72
CA LEU A 209 0.74 0.43 3.30
C LEU A 209 0.50 -0.85 2.48
N LEU A 210 0.89 -2.02 3.00
CA LEU A 210 0.61 -3.31 2.36
C LEU A 210 -0.90 -3.58 2.25
N THR A 211 -1.68 -3.29 3.29
CA THR A 211 -3.14 -3.41 3.22
C THR A 211 -3.75 -2.45 2.20
N SER A 212 -3.17 -1.26 2.03
CA SER A 212 -3.60 -0.28 1.03
C SER A 212 -3.35 -0.81 -0.39
N LEU A 213 -2.18 -1.43 -0.65
CA LEU A 213 -1.89 -2.07 -1.95
C LEU A 213 -2.90 -3.17 -2.28
N VAL A 214 -3.18 -4.05 -1.33
CA VAL A 214 -4.16 -5.12 -1.49
C VAL A 214 -5.56 -4.55 -1.77
N PHE A 215 -5.94 -3.47 -1.07
CA PHE A 215 -7.22 -2.81 -1.31
C PHE A 215 -7.31 -2.21 -2.72
N LEU A 216 -6.25 -1.56 -3.20
CA LEU A 216 -6.19 -1.02 -4.57
C LEU A 216 -6.33 -2.11 -5.64
N ASP A 217 -5.89 -3.34 -5.37
CA ASP A 217 -6.09 -4.49 -6.27
C ASP A 217 -7.51 -5.05 -6.26
N ILE A 218 -8.18 -5.00 -5.11
CA ILE A 218 -9.52 -5.59 -4.93
C ILE A 218 -10.62 -4.65 -5.42
N ILE A 219 -10.47 -3.33 -5.27
CA ILE A 219 -11.46 -2.32 -5.71
C ILE A 219 -12.02 -2.58 -7.12
N PRO A 220 -11.20 -2.73 -8.18
CA PRO A 220 -11.74 -2.91 -9.53
C PRO A 220 -12.56 -4.20 -9.67
N LEU A 221 -12.15 -5.28 -9.01
CA LEU A 221 -12.87 -6.55 -9.01
C LEU A 221 -14.21 -6.46 -8.26
N LEU A 222 -14.25 -5.70 -7.17
CA LEU A 222 -15.50 -5.43 -6.46
C LEU A 222 -16.49 -4.68 -7.35
N PHE A 223 -16.04 -3.64 -8.06
CA PHE A 223 -16.91 -2.90 -8.97
C PHE A 223 -17.43 -3.78 -10.11
N GLU A 224 -16.56 -4.57 -10.74
CA GLU A 224 -16.96 -5.49 -11.81
C GLU A 224 -17.97 -6.54 -11.32
N LYS A 225 -17.77 -7.07 -10.11
CA LYS A 225 -18.68 -8.03 -9.49
C LYS A 225 -20.03 -7.41 -9.12
N ILE A 226 -20.05 -6.17 -8.61
CA ILE A 226 -21.29 -5.43 -8.30
C ILE A 226 -22.10 -5.19 -9.57
N ILE A 227 -21.43 -4.74 -10.65
CA ILE A 227 -22.06 -4.52 -11.96
C ILE A 227 -22.63 -5.85 -12.51
N THR A 228 -21.85 -6.93 -12.46
CA THR A 228 -22.32 -8.24 -12.96
C THR A 228 -23.49 -8.80 -12.15
N SER A 229 -23.45 -8.66 -10.82
CA SER A 229 -24.50 -9.19 -9.93
C SER A 229 -25.79 -8.38 -10.07
N SER A 230 -25.71 -7.06 -10.17
CA SER A 230 -26.88 -6.20 -10.41
C SER A 230 -27.55 -6.48 -11.76
N MET A 231 -26.78 -6.69 -12.84
CA MET A 231 -27.35 -7.09 -14.14
C MET A 231 -28.04 -8.46 -14.09
N LYS A 232 -27.56 -9.41 -13.27
CA LYS A 232 -28.21 -10.71 -13.06
C LYS A 232 -29.53 -10.55 -12.29
N LEU A 233 -29.52 -9.78 -11.22
CA LEU A 233 -30.71 -9.52 -10.40
C LEU A 233 -31.82 -8.81 -11.20
N GLU A 234 -31.46 -7.87 -12.07
CA GLU A 234 -32.44 -7.20 -12.95
C GLU A 234 -33.07 -8.19 -13.96
N LYS A 235 -32.31 -9.18 -14.43
CA LYS A 235 -32.83 -10.24 -15.30
C LYS A 235 -33.74 -11.21 -14.55
N GLU A 236 -33.35 -11.61 -13.34
CA GLU A 236 -34.18 -12.49 -12.48
C GLU A 236 -35.51 -11.81 -12.11
N GLU A 237 -35.49 -10.54 -11.72
CA GLU A 237 -36.72 -9.77 -11.44
C GLU A 237 -37.65 -9.67 -12.66
N LYS A 238 -37.11 -9.45 -13.87
CA LYS A 238 -37.92 -9.44 -15.11
C LYS A 238 -38.48 -10.81 -15.49
N THR A 239 -37.85 -11.90 -15.05
CA THR A 239 -38.28 -13.26 -15.33
C THR A 239 -39.37 -13.72 -14.35
N ASP A 240 -39.27 -13.36 -13.07
CA ASP A 240 -40.29 -13.64 -12.04
C ASP A 240 -41.58 -12.81 -12.21
N VAL A 241 -41.50 -11.65 -12.87
CA VAL A 241 -42.69 -10.83 -13.21
C VAL A 241 -43.40 -11.33 -14.48
N ASN A 242 -42.76 -12.18 -15.29
CA ASN A 242 -43.30 -12.67 -16.57
C ASN A 242 -43.60 -14.18 -16.70
N PRO A 243 -44.03 -14.94 -15.66
CA PRO A 243 -44.53 -16.31 -15.86
C PRO A 243 -46.04 -16.37 -16.17
N ALA A 244 -46.76 -15.24 -16.24
CA ALA A 244 -48.22 -15.21 -16.31
C ALA A 244 -48.84 -14.62 -17.60
N ASN A 245 -48.04 -14.16 -18.58
CA ASN A 245 -48.57 -13.56 -19.81
C ASN A 245 -48.44 -14.44 -21.08
N ASP A 246 -47.90 -15.65 -20.98
CA ASP A 246 -47.84 -16.62 -22.10
C ASP A 246 -48.85 -17.77 -21.92
N VAL A 247 -50.08 -17.42 -21.53
CA VAL A 247 -51.27 -18.28 -21.75
C VAL A 247 -52.42 -17.40 -22.22
N ILE A 248 -52.47 -17.14 -23.53
CA ILE A 248 -53.71 -16.83 -24.25
C ILE A 248 -53.83 -17.83 -25.39
#